data_AF-A6VFQ3-F1
#
_entry.id   AF-A6VFQ3-F1
#
_cell.length_a   1.000
_cell.length_b   1.000
_cell.length_c   1.000
_cell.angle_alpha   90.00
_cell.angle_beta   90.00
_cell.angle_gamma   90.00
#
_symmetry.space_group_name_H-M   'P 1'
#
loop_
_entity.id
_entity.type
_entity.pdbx_description
1 polymer ?
#
loop_
_entity_poly.entity_id
_entity_poly.type
_entity_poly.pdbx_seq_one_letter_code
_entity_poly.pdbx_strand_id
1 'polypeptide(L)'
;MGAISEYFEIKNEIGELKEEVSKKINDSNEFANSRSESMRHINKKIISKKKRLKNAENRIIIYYIFPLFMITIILAYFYLRLNFL
;
A
#
# COMPACT_ATOMS: atom_id res chain seq x y z
N MET A 1 13.09 -9.73 1.57
CA MET A 1 11.61 -9.74 1.67
C MET A 1 11.04 -9.34 0.32
N GLY A 2 10.00 -10.00 -0.18
CA GLY A 2 9.42 -9.74 -1.50
C GLY A 2 8.52 -8.49 -1.51
N ALA A 3 8.21 -7.96 -2.70
CA ALA A 3 7.40 -6.75 -2.84
C ALA A 3 5.98 -6.89 -2.23
N ILE A 4 5.41 -8.11 -2.28
CA ILE A 4 4.10 -8.43 -1.69
C ILE A 4 4.17 -8.44 -0.15
N SER A 5 5.21 -9.04 0.45
CA SER A 5 5.36 -9.03 1.91
C SER A 5 5.61 -7.61 2.43
N GLU A 6 6.45 -6.83 1.73
CA GLU A 6 6.71 -5.42 2.07
C GLU A 6 5.41 -4.59 2.00
N TYR A 7 4.53 -4.86 1.03
CA TYR A 7 3.23 -4.21 0.94
C TYR A 7 2.34 -4.47 2.17
N PHE A 8 2.19 -5.72 2.58
CA PHE A 8 1.36 -6.07 3.74
C PHE A 8 1.93 -5.54 5.05
N GLU A 9 3.24 -5.57 5.21
CA GLU A 9 3.93 -5.00 6.38
C GLU A 9 3.67 -3.49 6.49
N ILE A 10 3.93 -2.72 5.43
CA ILE A 10 3.68 -1.27 5.44
C ILE A 10 2.21 -0.95 5.66
N LYS A 11 1.29 -1.76 5.10
CA LYS A 11 -0.15 -1.59 5.29
C LYS A 11 -0.56 -1.82 6.75
N ASN A 12 0.03 -2.83 7.41
CA ASN A 12 -0.22 -3.11 8.81
C ASN A 12 0.30 -1.98 9.72
N GLU A 13 1.53 -1.52 9.48
CA GLU A 13 2.11 -0.38 10.21
C GLU A 13 1.27 0.91 10.07
N ILE A 14 0.68 1.15 8.88
CA ILE A 14 -0.25 2.28 8.69
C ILE A 14 -1.53 2.08 9.52
N GLY A 15 -2.01 0.84 9.65
CA GLY A 15 -3.15 0.48 10.50
C GLY A 15 -2.88 0.79 11.96
N GLU A 16 -1.74 0.32 12.48
CA GLU A 16 -1.30 0.57 13.86
C GLU A 16 -1.17 2.08 14.15
N LEU A 17 -0.58 2.85 13.24
CA LEU A 17 -0.47 4.31 13.40
C LEU A 17 -1.84 5.01 13.40
N LYS A 18 -2.82 4.51 12.64
CA LYS A 18 -4.20 5.04 12.68
C LYS A 18 -4.89 4.71 14.00
N GLU A 19 -4.66 3.51 14.53
CA GLU A 19 -5.19 3.11 15.83
C GLU A 19 -4.58 3.97 16.96
N GLU A 20 -3.29 4.28 16.88
CA GLU A 20 -2.60 5.20 17.79
C GLU A 20 -3.23 6.61 17.76
N VAL A 21 -3.53 7.13 16.55
CA VAL A 21 -4.26 8.40 16.40
C VAL A 21 -5.64 8.31 17.05
N SER A 22 -6.38 7.23 16.83
CA SER A 22 -7.71 7.05 17.42
C SER A 22 -7.67 6.99 18.94
N LYS A 23 -6.68 6.30 19.53
CA LYS A 23 -6.46 6.27 20.98
C LYS A 23 -6.14 7.66 21.52
N LYS A 24 -5.25 8.41 20.86
CA LYS A 24 -4.90 9.78 21.24
C LYS A 24 -6.07 10.77 21.14
N ILE A 25 -7.00 10.57 20.20
CA ILE A 25 -8.24 11.39 20.12
C ILE A 25 -9.18 11.09 21.30
N ASN A 26 -9.24 9.84 21.75
CA ASN A 26 -10.11 9.41 22.84
C ASN A 26 -9.53 9.73 24.23
N ASP A 27 -8.21 9.93 24.34
CA ASP A 27 -7.55 10.17 25.62
C ASP A 27 -7.67 11.63 26.08
N SER A 28 -8.69 11.93 26.90
CA SER A 28 -9.05 13.27 27.37
C SER A 28 -8.00 13.95 28.26
N ASN A 29 -6.94 13.25 28.67
CA ASN A 29 -5.96 13.75 29.65
C ASN A 29 -4.82 14.57 29.03
N GLU A 30 -4.69 14.61 27.71
CA GLU A 30 -3.59 15.31 27.02
C GLU A 30 -3.96 16.77 26.69
N PHE A 31 -3.10 17.73 27.03
CA PHE A 31 -3.31 19.14 26.64
C PHE A 31 -3.46 19.26 25.11
N ALA A 32 -4.44 20.05 24.65
CA ALA A 32 -4.79 20.17 23.23
C ALA A 32 -3.60 20.50 22.30
N ASN A 33 -2.63 21.29 22.76
CA ASN A 33 -1.42 21.60 22.00
C ASN A 33 -0.47 20.40 21.86
N SER A 34 -0.24 19.63 22.93
CA SER A 34 0.56 18.39 22.90
C SER A 34 -0.08 17.33 21.99
N ARG A 35 -1.42 17.23 22.07
CA ARG A 35 -2.20 16.34 21.22
C ARG A 35 -2.06 16.71 19.74
N SER A 36 -2.19 17.99 19.40
CA SER A 36 -2.05 18.49 18.03
C SER A 36 -0.66 18.20 17.44
N GLU A 37 0.40 18.42 18.22
CA GLU A 37 1.78 18.18 17.77
C GLU A 37 2.08 16.69 17.59
N SER A 38 1.64 15.85 18.53
CA SER A 38 1.70 14.38 18.40
C SER A 38 0.97 13.88 17.16
N MET A 39 -0.28 14.32 16.95
CA MET A 39 -1.06 13.92 15.78
C MET A 39 -0.40 14.37 14.47
N ARG A 40 0.20 15.57 14.44
CA ARG A 40 0.94 16.07 13.28
C ARG A 40 2.16 15.19 12.98
N HIS A 41 2.88 14.73 14.00
CA HIS A 41 4.00 13.81 13.83
C HIS A 41 3.54 12.45 13.29
N ILE A 42 2.46 11.88 13.83
CA ILE A 42 1.92 10.59 13.37
C ILE A 42 1.43 10.70 11.92
N ASN A 43 0.74 11.79 11.57
CA ASN A 43 0.31 12.04 10.19
C ASN A 43 1.48 12.14 9.21
N LYS A 44 2.59 12.80 9.58
CA LYS A 44 3.80 12.81 8.75
C LYS A 44 4.35 11.40 8.50
N LYS A 45 4.36 10.54 9.53
CA LYS A 45 4.77 9.12 9.40
C LYS A 45 3.81 8.35 8.48
N ILE A 46 2.49 8.54 8.61
CA ILE A 46 1.50 7.89 7.74
C ILE A 46 1.71 8.31 6.29
N ILE A 47 1.93 9.60 6.01
CA ILE A 47 2.17 10.10 4.64
C ILE A 47 3.44 9.48 4.04
N SER A 48 4.53 9.40 4.79
CA SER A 48 5.78 8.81 4.29
C SER A 48 5.62 7.31 4.02
N LYS A 49 4.97 6.57 4.92
CA LYS A 49 4.66 5.14 4.73
C LYS A 49 3.72 4.92 3.55
N LYS A 50 2.71 5.78 3.34
CA LYS A 50 1.81 5.70 2.17
C LYS A 50 2.56 5.89 0.85
N LYS A 51 3.57 6.77 0.82
CA LYS A 51 4.45 6.92 -0.36
C LYS A 51 5.26 5.63 -0.63
N ARG A 52 5.79 5.00 0.42
CA ARG A 52 6.50 3.70 0.31
C ARG A 52 5.55 2.58 -0.13
N LEU A 53 4.33 2.54 0.39
CA LEU A 53 3.28 1.58 0.02
C LEU A 53 3.00 1.66 -1.49
N LYS A 54 2.80 2.87 -2.03
CA LYS A 54 2.58 3.08 -3.47
C LYS A 54 3.76 2.59 -4.31
N ASN A 55 4.98 2.73 -3.82
CA ASN A 55 6.17 2.20 -4.51
C ASN A 55 6.24 0.67 -4.48
N ALA A 56 5.80 0.04 -3.38
CA ALA A 56 5.64 -1.42 -3.31
C ALA A 56 4.55 -1.91 -4.27
N GLU A 57 3.38 -1.24 -4.32
CA GLU A 57 2.30 -1.52 -5.29
C GLU A 57 2.80 -1.44 -6.74
N ASN A 58 3.52 -0.37 -7.09
CA ASN A 58 4.10 -0.24 -8.43
C ASN A 58 5.05 -1.40 -8.78
N ARG A 59 5.90 -1.82 -7.84
CA ARG A 59 6.77 -2.98 -8.06
C ARG A 59 5.96 -4.27 -8.26
N ILE A 60 4.88 -4.47 -7.50
CA ILE A 60 3.99 -5.62 -7.69
C ILE A 60 3.37 -5.59 -9.09
N ILE A 61 2.87 -4.42 -9.53
CA ILE A 61 2.26 -4.28 -10.85
C ILE A 61 3.27 -4.60 -11.96
N ILE A 62 4.46 -4.00 -11.89
CA ILE A 62 5.48 -4.15 -12.94
C ILE A 62 6.01 -5.59 -13.03
N TYR A 63 6.27 -6.23 -11.89
CA TYR A 63 6.95 -7.54 -11.90
C TYR A 63 6.00 -8.73 -11.92
N TYR A 64 4.74 -8.56 -11.55
CA TYR A 64 3.80 -9.69 -11.44
C TYR A 64 2.60 -9.53 -12.37
N ILE A 65 1.91 -8.39 -12.31
CA ILE A 65 0.66 -8.19 -13.06
C ILE A 65 0.94 -7.97 -14.55
N PHE A 66 1.89 -7.11 -14.88
CA PHE A 66 2.21 -6.77 -16.27
C PHE A 66 2.70 -7.97 -17.10
N PRO A 67 3.63 -8.82 -16.60
CA PRO A 67 4.06 -10.00 -17.35
C PRO A 67 2.92 -11.01 -17.53
N LEU A 68 2.10 -11.22 -16.50
CA LEU A 68 0.94 -12.10 -16.60
C LEU A 68 -0.03 -11.61 -17.67
N PHE A 69 -0.30 -10.31 -17.70
CA PHE A 69 -1.13 -9.68 -18.71
C PHE A 69 -0.57 -9.88 -20.13
N MET A 70 0.74 -9.70 -20.33
CA MET A 70 1.38 -9.96 -21.62
C MET A 70 1.24 -11.43 -22.06
N ILE A 71 1.44 -12.38 -21.15
CA ILE A 71 1.27 -13.81 -21.44
C ILE A 71 -0.17 -14.10 -21.85
N THR A 72 -1.16 -13.53 -21.16
CA THR A 72 -2.57 -13.73 -21.52
C THR A 72 -2.90 -13.21 -22.91
N ILE A 73 -2.35 -12.07 -23.32
CA ILE A 73 -2.52 -11.53 -24.69
C ILE A 73 -1.89 -12.46 -25.72
N ILE A 74 -0.68 -12.95 -25.47
CA ILE A 74 0.02 -13.86 -26.38
C ILE A 74 -0.79 -15.15 -26.57
N LEU A 75 -1.28 -15.74 -25.47
CA LEU A 75 -2.10 -16.94 -25.52
C LEU A 75 -3.42 -16.71 -26.25
N ALA A 76 -4.09 -15.58 -26.00
CA ALA A 76 -5.31 -15.22 -26.71
C ALA A 76 -5.08 -15.07 -28.22
N TYR A 77 -3.97 -14.44 -28.63
CA TYR A 77 -3.59 -14.33 -30.02
C TYR A 77 -3.34 -15.70 -30.66
N PHE A 78 -2.59 -16.58 -29.98
CA PHE A 78 -2.34 -17.94 -30.46
C PHE A 78 -3.64 -18.74 -30.61
N TYR A 79 -4.55 -18.64 -29.64
CA TYR A 79 -5.84 -19.31 -29.69
C TYR A 79 -6.68 -18.85 -30.89
N LEU A 80 -6.79 -17.53 -31.10
CA LEU A 80 -7.50 -16.97 -32.25
C LEU A 80 -6.86 -17.41 -33.57
N ARG A 81 -5.52 -17.37 -33.65
CA ARG A 81 -4.79 -17.80 -34.83
C ARG A 81 -5.04 -19.27 -35.15
N LEU A 82 -5.12 -20.15 -34.15
CA LEU A 82 -5.26 -21.58 -34.39
C LEU A 82 -6.69 -21.99 -34.83
N ASN A 83 -7.70 -21.21 -34.44
CA ASN A 83 -9.11 -21.59 -34.62
C ASN A 83 -9.85 -20.79 -35.71
N PHE A 84 -9.36 -19.61 -36.08
CA PHE A 84 -10.10 -18.70 -36.97
C PHE A 84 -9.28 -18.14 -38.16
N LEU A 85 -7.97 -18.33 -38.17
CA LEU A 85 -7.04 -17.82 -39.18
C LEU A 85 -6.28 -18.97 -39.84
#